data_AF-Q76LJ4-F1
#
_entry.id   AF-Q76LJ4-F1
#
_cell.length_a   1.000
_cell.length_b   1.000
_cell.length_c   1.000
_cell.angle_alpha   90.00
_cell.angle_beta   90.00
_cell.angle_gamma   90.00
#
_symmetry.space_group_name_H-M   'P 1'
#
loop_
_entity.id
_entity.type
_entity.pdbx_description
1 polymer ?
#
loop_
_entity_poly.entity_id
_entity_poly.type
_entity_poly.pdbx_seq_one_letter_code
_entity_poly.pdbx_strand_id
1 'polypeptide(L)'
;MGAASGRGALVAALLGAALGSVRAEPSLHTLSEVLFCQPDTPTRGLSVAFDSEQLFSFDFPKSQWLPQLPDAPSWPSGIEQPDELNFDTSLCLDLLHVLTRIASGRCLKPAGEGIPVADIFLQQPLQLGYPNTLVCMVGNVFPPAITISWQRDSIPITEGITHLTYTPVDDLGFMLFSYLEVTPRSGDIYSCIVTRERDNTSVVAYWVPQNPIPSDVLAMAVCGAVTALGILLALLGLGLLLSARRRSNWGKWGRGGHPPRPH
;
A
#
# COMPACT_ATOMS: atom_id res chain seq x y z
N MET A 1 -63.80 -45.97 29.17
CA MET A 1 -64.07 -44.67 28.53
C MET A 1 -62.78 -44.25 27.84
N GLY A 2 -62.55 -44.63 26.57
CA GLY A 2 -63.02 -43.93 25.37
C GLY A 2 -62.07 -42.74 25.10
N ALA A 3 -60.94 -42.88 24.40
CA ALA A 3 -60.73 -43.01 22.95
C ALA A 3 -60.51 -41.66 22.23
N ALA A 4 -59.49 -41.65 21.35
CA ALA A 4 -59.25 -40.75 20.21
C ALA A 4 -58.78 -39.31 20.50
N SER A 5 -58.06 -38.60 19.65
CA SER A 5 -57.27 -38.83 18.42
C SER A 5 -56.94 -37.44 17.88
N GLY A 6 -55.82 -37.29 17.18
CA GLY A 6 -55.80 -36.44 15.98
C GLY A 6 -55.42 -34.97 16.14
N ARG A 7 -54.16 -34.68 15.78
CA ARG A 7 -53.76 -33.71 14.75
C ARG A 7 -54.64 -32.46 14.58
N GLY A 8 -54.10 -31.32 15.00
CA GLY A 8 -54.46 -30.00 14.48
C GLY A 8 -53.20 -29.26 14.04
N ALA A 9 -52.86 -29.39 12.76
CA ALA A 9 -51.87 -28.56 12.08
C ALA A 9 -52.52 -27.24 11.60
N LEU A 10 -51.67 -26.25 11.29
CA LEU A 10 -51.95 -24.98 10.59
C LEU A 10 -52.55 -23.91 11.52
N VAL A 11 -52.05 -22.67 11.62
CA VAL A 11 -51.55 -21.77 10.56
C VAL A 11 -50.48 -20.86 11.18
N ALA A 12 -49.20 -21.06 10.84
CA ALA A 12 -48.20 -20.00 10.99
C ALA A 12 -48.14 -19.27 9.64
N ALA A 13 -48.66 -18.06 9.63
CA ALA A 13 -48.80 -17.22 8.46
C ALA A 13 -47.45 -16.97 7.78
N LEU A 14 -47.49 -17.09 6.45
CA LEU A 14 -46.44 -16.78 5.50
C LEU A 14 -46.03 -15.30 5.62
N LEU A 15 -44.83 -15.03 6.14
CA LEU A 15 -44.05 -13.87 5.72
C LEU A 15 -42.90 -14.41 4.86
N GLY A 16 -43.23 -14.68 3.60
CA GLY A 16 -42.24 -14.84 2.55
C GLY A 16 -41.55 -13.50 2.36
N ALA A 17 -40.50 -13.23 3.13
CA ALA A 17 -39.47 -12.31 2.69
C ALA A 17 -38.84 -12.94 1.45
N ALA A 18 -39.25 -12.44 0.29
CA ALA A 18 -38.49 -12.59 -0.94
C ALA A 18 -37.12 -11.93 -0.71
N LEU A 19 -36.21 -12.65 -0.06
CA LEU A 19 -34.80 -12.49 -0.28
C LEU A 19 -34.56 -13.06 -1.68
N GLY A 20 -34.93 -12.26 -2.69
CA GLY A 20 -34.30 -12.40 -3.99
C GLY A 20 -32.81 -12.39 -3.70
N SER A 21 -32.13 -13.46 -4.11
CA SER A 21 -30.68 -13.45 -4.15
C SER A 21 -30.30 -12.19 -4.90
N VAL A 22 -29.73 -11.20 -4.21
CA VAL A 22 -29.02 -10.13 -4.87
C VAL A 22 -27.91 -10.87 -5.60
N ARG A 23 -28.12 -11.15 -6.87
CA ARG A 23 -27.06 -11.60 -7.76
C ARG A 23 -26.08 -10.44 -7.71
N ALA A 24 -24.94 -10.63 -7.06
CA ALA A 24 -23.84 -9.71 -7.22
C ALA A 24 -23.64 -9.59 -8.73
N GLU A 25 -23.79 -8.37 -9.27
CA GLU A 25 -23.43 -8.14 -10.66
C GLU A 25 -21.97 -8.57 -10.81
N PRO A 26 -21.62 -9.28 -11.90
CA PRO A 26 -20.23 -9.61 -12.15
C PRO A 26 -19.42 -8.31 -12.14
N SER A 27 -18.30 -8.30 -11.41
CA SER A 27 -17.36 -7.19 -11.47
C SER A 27 -16.95 -7.00 -12.92
N LEU A 28 -17.23 -5.81 -13.46
CA LEU A 28 -16.75 -5.45 -14.78
C LEU A 28 -15.25 -5.18 -14.66
N HIS A 29 -14.46 -5.98 -15.36
CA HIS A 29 -13.01 -5.83 -15.43
C HIS A 29 -12.62 -5.16 -16.73
N THR A 30 -11.58 -4.34 -16.71
CA THR A 30 -11.09 -3.61 -17.87
C THR A 30 -9.69 -4.08 -18.23
N LEU A 31 -9.56 -4.63 -19.43
CA LEU A 31 -8.25 -4.83 -20.08
C LEU A 31 -8.02 -3.64 -21.02
N SER A 32 -6.97 -2.88 -20.74
CA SER A 32 -6.58 -1.71 -21.53
C SER A 32 -5.25 -1.97 -22.18
N GLU A 33 -5.16 -1.61 -23.46
CA GLU A 33 -3.92 -1.57 -24.21
C GLU A 33 -3.78 -0.18 -24.80
N VAL A 34 -2.67 0.47 -24.48
CA VAL A 34 -2.45 1.86 -24.83
C VAL A 34 -1.11 2.02 -25.52
N LEU A 35 -1.16 2.24 -26.83
CA LEU A 35 -0.08 2.77 -27.64
C LEU A 35 -0.13 4.30 -27.61
N PHE A 36 0.97 4.95 -27.25
CA PHE A 36 1.10 6.39 -27.34
C PHE A 36 2.32 6.79 -28.16
N CYS A 37 2.24 7.97 -28.77
CA CYS A 37 3.36 8.64 -29.43
C CYS A 37 3.38 10.12 -29.04
N GLN A 38 4.57 10.66 -28.88
CA GLN A 38 4.79 12.03 -28.43
C GLN A 38 6.11 12.58 -28.99
N PRO A 39 6.30 13.92 -29.01
CA PRO A 39 7.56 14.51 -29.43
C PRO A 39 8.68 14.33 -28.40
N ASP A 40 8.33 14.22 -27.12
CA ASP A 40 9.26 14.10 -26.00
C ASP A 40 9.77 12.66 -25.82
N THR A 41 10.82 12.44 -25.03
CA THR A 41 11.34 11.08 -24.76
C THR A 41 10.59 10.45 -23.58
N PRO A 42 10.13 9.18 -23.68
CA PRO A 42 10.20 8.30 -24.85
C PRO A 42 9.23 8.71 -25.96
N THR A 43 9.67 8.68 -27.22
CA THR A 43 8.85 9.11 -28.38
C THR A 43 7.61 8.27 -28.60
N ARG A 44 7.60 7.05 -28.04
CA ARG A 44 6.54 6.07 -28.11
C ARG A 44 6.61 5.10 -26.94
N GLY A 45 5.48 4.52 -26.60
CA GLY A 45 5.39 3.45 -25.61
C GLY A 45 4.09 2.68 -25.77
N LEU A 46 4.10 1.43 -25.32
CA LEU A 46 2.95 0.55 -25.31
C LEU A 46 2.89 -0.12 -23.94
N SER A 47 1.72 -0.11 -23.33
CA SER A 47 1.46 -0.83 -22.10
C SER A 47 0.08 -1.49 -22.11
N VAL A 48 0.03 -2.69 -21.54
CA VAL A 48 -1.18 -3.46 -21.32
C VAL A 48 -1.43 -3.52 -19.82
N ALA A 49 -2.61 -3.10 -19.39
CA ALA A 49 -3.01 -3.08 -17.99
C ALA A 49 -4.38 -3.73 -17.77
N PHE A 50 -4.51 -4.47 -16.67
CA PHE A 50 -5.76 -5.06 -16.20
C PHE A 50 -6.19 -4.34 -14.93
N ASP A 51 -7.37 -3.72 -14.95
CA ASP A 51 -7.89 -2.89 -13.84
C ASP A 51 -6.88 -1.84 -13.33
N SER A 52 -6.18 -1.17 -14.27
CA SER A 52 -5.10 -0.19 -13.99
C SER A 52 -3.83 -0.75 -13.35
N GLU A 53 -3.66 -2.08 -13.30
CA GLU A 53 -2.41 -2.73 -12.94
C GLU A 53 -1.67 -3.17 -14.21
N GLN A 54 -0.43 -2.71 -14.39
CA GLN A 54 0.37 -3.05 -15.57
C GLN A 54 0.69 -4.54 -15.58
N LEU A 55 0.37 -5.21 -16.69
CA LEU A 55 0.74 -6.59 -16.95
C LEU A 55 2.00 -6.67 -17.81
N PHE A 56 2.01 -5.89 -18.89
CA PHE A 56 3.08 -5.90 -19.88
C PHE A 56 3.38 -4.48 -20.37
N SER A 57 4.62 -4.31 -20.83
CA SER A 57 5.06 -3.15 -21.62
C SER A 57 5.86 -3.65 -22.82
N PHE A 58 5.96 -2.85 -23.88
CA PHE A 58 6.76 -3.20 -25.05
C PHE A 58 8.06 -2.39 -25.11
N ASP A 59 9.20 -3.09 -25.16
CA ASP A 59 10.52 -2.51 -25.40
C ASP A 59 10.73 -2.40 -26.91
N PHE A 60 10.41 -1.24 -27.48
CA PHE A 60 10.54 -0.98 -28.92
C PHE A 60 11.97 -1.16 -29.45
N PRO A 61 13.04 -0.62 -28.81
CA PRO A 61 14.41 -0.85 -29.25
C PRO A 61 14.80 -2.33 -29.34
N LYS A 62 14.35 -3.17 -28.38
CA LYS A 62 14.65 -4.60 -28.37
C LYS A 62 13.58 -5.46 -29.04
N SER A 63 12.49 -4.84 -29.48
CA SER A 63 11.36 -5.49 -30.16
C SER A 63 10.80 -6.68 -29.35
N GLN A 64 10.61 -6.49 -28.04
CA GLN A 64 10.19 -7.55 -27.12
C GLN A 64 9.16 -7.06 -26.10
N TRP A 65 8.26 -7.97 -25.71
CA TRP A 65 7.35 -7.77 -24.60
C TRP A 65 8.06 -7.99 -23.26
N LEU A 66 7.86 -7.06 -22.34
CA LEU A 66 8.39 -7.10 -20.99
C LEU A 66 7.25 -7.33 -19.99
N PRO A 67 7.26 -8.45 -19.25
CA PRO A 67 6.31 -8.66 -18.16
C PRO A 67 6.64 -7.74 -16.99
N GLN A 68 5.60 -7.30 -16.28
CA GLN A 68 5.74 -6.51 -15.06
C GLN A 68 6.24 -7.35 -13.87
N LEU A 69 5.84 -8.62 -13.80
CA LEU A 69 6.25 -9.54 -12.73
C LEU A 69 7.31 -10.53 -13.24
N PRO A 70 8.35 -10.86 -12.45
CA PRO A 70 9.40 -11.80 -12.86
C PRO A 70 8.88 -13.19 -13.23
N ASP A 71 7.85 -13.67 -12.53
CA ASP A 71 7.27 -15.01 -12.72
C ASP A 71 6.04 -15.01 -13.65
N ALA A 72 5.74 -13.89 -14.30
CA ALA A 72 4.62 -13.83 -15.24
C ALA A 72 4.89 -14.67 -16.50
N PRO A 73 3.84 -15.25 -17.11
CA PRO A 73 3.98 -15.92 -18.39
C PRO A 73 4.50 -14.94 -19.45
N SER A 74 5.21 -15.46 -20.45
CA SER A 74 5.57 -14.68 -21.63
C SER A 74 4.33 -14.23 -22.38
N TRP A 75 4.45 -13.14 -23.14
CA TRP A 75 3.39 -12.69 -24.05
C TRP A 75 2.91 -13.84 -24.95
N PRO A 76 1.59 -14.02 -25.14
CA PRO A 76 1.06 -15.13 -25.95
C PRO A 76 1.58 -15.11 -27.38
N SER A 77 1.95 -16.28 -27.90
CA SER A 77 2.42 -16.38 -29.29
C SER A 77 1.27 -16.19 -30.28
N GLY A 78 1.55 -15.47 -31.37
CA GLY A 78 0.59 -15.24 -32.47
C GLY A 78 -0.43 -14.11 -32.22
N ILE A 79 -0.33 -13.40 -31.09
CA ILE A 79 -1.08 -12.17 -30.81
C ILE A 79 -0.11 -11.00 -30.95
N GLU A 80 -0.47 -10.00 -31.76
CA GLU A 80 0.26 -8.76 -31.98
C GLU A 80 1.76 -8.95 -32.15
N GLN A 81 2.12 -9.35 -33.37
CA GLN A 81 3.52 -9.56 -33.70
C GLN A 81 4.26 -8.22 -33.70
N PRO A 82 5.57 -8.20 -33.38
CA PRO A 82 6.34 -6.96 -33.37
C PRO A 82 6.27 -6.14 -34.67
N ASP A 83 6.11 -6.79 -35.82
CA ASP A 83 5.95 -6.11 -37.11
C ASP A 83 4.62 -5.35 -37.21
N GLU A 84 3.54 -5.86 -36.62
CA GLU A 84 2.24 -5.19 -36.55
C GLU A 84 2.33 -3.96 -35.65
N LEU A 85 2.98 -4.07 -34.48
CA LEU A 85 3.23 -2.93 -33.58
C LEU A 85 4.07 -1.82 -34.22
N ASN A 86 5.03 -2.18 -35.08
CA ASN A 86 5.82 -1.21 -35.83
C ASN A 86 4.96 -0.42 -36.84
N PHE A 87 4.00 -1.08 -37.49
CA PHE A 87 3.05 -0.42 -38.38
C PHE A 87 2.15 0.56 -37.62
N ASP A 88 1.55 0.13 -36.51
CA ASP A 88 0.67 0.97 -35.68
C ASP A 88 1.43 2.16 -35.08
N THR A 89 2.66 1.94 -34.67
CA THR A 89 3.58 3.00 -34.22
C THR A 89 3.84 4.02 -35.33
N SER A 90 4.09 3.59 -36.56
CA SER A 90 4.30 4.50 -37.69
C SER A 90 3.06 5.34 -37.93
N LEU A 91 1.87 4.71 -37.93
CA LEU A 91 0.60 5.40 -38.09
C LEU A 91 0.37 6.42 -36.97
N CYS A 92 0.69 6.07 -35.73
CA CYS A 92 0.57 6.93 -34.56
C CYS A 92 1.48 8.17 -34.65
N LEU A 93 2.73 8.01 -35.10
CA LEU A 93 3.65 9.13 -35.35
C LEU A 93 3.19 10.02 -36.51
N ASP A 94 2.71 9.44 -37.60
CA ASP A 94 2.17 10.20 -38.75
C ASP A 94 0.93 11.01 -38.34
N LEU A 95 0.03 10.40 -37.57
CA LEU A 95 -1.16 11.05 -37.04
C LEU A 95 -0.79 12.18 -36.08
N LEU A 96 0.17 11.97 -35.18
CA LEU A 96 0.70 13.01 -34.30
C LEU A 96 1.18 14.21 -35.11
N HIS A 97 1.95 14.00 -36.19
CA HIS A 97 2.45 15.07 -37.04
C HIS A 97 1.31 15.85 -37.72
N VAL A 98 0.32 15.15 -38.29
CA VAL A 98 -0.83 15.78 -38.95
C VAL A 98 -1.69 16.56 -37.97
N LEU A 99 -2.05 15.96 -36.84
CA LEU A 99 -2.89 16.59 -35.81
C LEU A 99 -2.19 17.79 -35.18
N THR A 100 -0.88 17.70 -34.93
CA THR A 100 -0.09 18.82 -34.41
C THR A 100 -0.15 20.02 -35.36
N ARG A 101 0.00 19.82 -36.68
CA ARG A 101 -0.11 20.91 -37.68
C ARG A 101 -1.51 21.52 -37.71
N ILE A 102 -2.56 20.71 -37.63
CA ILE A 102 -3.94 21.20 -37.61
C ILE A 102 -4.21 22.01 -36.35
N ALA A 103 -3.78 21.50 -35.18
CA ALA A 103 -3.91 22.19 -33.91
C ALA A 103 -3.15 23.52 -33.95
N SER A 104 -1.82 23.50 -34.08
CA SER A 104 -1.01 24.72 -34.07
C SER A 104 -1.35 25.75 -35.17
N GLY A 105 -1.90 25.32 -36.31
CA GLY A 105 -2.30 26.23 -37.39
C GLY A 105 -3.73 26.81 -37.28
N ARG A 106 -4.72 26.00 -36.91
CA ARG A 106 -6.15 26.40 -36.95
C ARG A 106 -6.82 26.49 -35.58
N CYS A 107 -6.31 25.77 -34.58
CA CYS A 107 -6.89 25.67 -33.25
C CYS A 107 -5.81 25.93 -32.21
N LEU A 108 -5.71 27.16 -31.69
CA LEU A 108 -4.82 27.54 -30.57
C LEU A 108 -5.24 26.83 -29.26
N LYS A 109 -5.28 25.49 -29.25
CA LYS A 109 -5.52 24.68 -28.08
C LYS A 109 -4.18 24.45 -27.37
N PRO A 110 -4.08 24.73 -26.07
CA PRO A 110 -2.91 24.34 -25.31
C PRO A 110 -2.80 22.81 -25.34
N ALA A 111 -1.55 22.31 -25.28
CA ALA A 111 -1.32 20.89 -25.09
C ALA A 111 -1.98 20.45 -23.77
N GLY A 112 -2.57 19.26 -23.74
CA GLY A 112 -2.97 18.66 -22.48
C GLY A 112 -1.73 18.47 -21.61
N GLU A 113 -1.76 18.96 -20.38
CA GLU A 113 -0.66 18.85 -19.42
C GLU A 113 -1.23 18.56 -18.04
N GLY A 114 -0.77 17.45 -17.45
CA GLY A 114 -1.06 17.07 -16.07
C GLY A 114 0.07 17.53 -15.16
N ILE A 115 -0.25 17.97 -13.94
CA ILE A 115 0.76 18.26 -12.90
C ILE A 115 0.99 16.96 -12.13
N PRO A 116 2.18 16.34 -12.21
CA PRO A 116 2.44 15.08 -11.52
C PRO A 116 2.19 15.24 -10.02
N VAL A 117 1.56 14.23 -9.43
CA VAL A 117 1.35 14.15 -7.98
C VAL A 117 2.11 12.94 -7.49
N ALA A 118 3.04 13.16 -6.57
CA ALA A 118 3.86 12.10 -6.00
C ALA A 118 3.50 11.86 -4.53
N ASP A 119 3.45 10.58 -4.15
CA ASP A 119 3.35 10.16 -2.76
C ASP A 119 4.39 9.08 -2.47
N ILE A 120 4.88 9.02 -1.23
CA ILE A 120 5.90 8.08 -0.80
C ILE A 120 5.40 7.28 0.39
N PHE A 121 5.46 5.95 0.27
CA PHE A 121 5.11 5.03 1.34
C PHE A 121 6.07 3.84 1.39
N LEU A 122 6.03 3.09 2.50
CA LEU A 122 6.78 1.84 2.62
C LEU A 122 5.96 0.67 2.12
N GLN A 123 6.63 -0.27 1.46
CA GLN A 123 6.02 -1.52 1.01
C GLN A 123 5.66 -2.44 2.18
N GLN A 124 6.42 -2.39 3.28
CA GLN A 124 6.18 -3.17 4.49
C GLN A 124 6.08 -2.24 5.71
N PRO A 125 5.40 -2.67 6.80
CA PRO A 125 5.32 -1.88 8.02
C PRO A 125 6.71 -1.45 8.53
N LEU A 126 6.82 -0.20 9.00
CA LEU A 126 8.09 0.39 9.40
C LEU A 126 8.71 -0.35 10.60
N GLN A 127 9.91 -0.91 10.41
CA GLN A 127 10.80 -1.38 11.47
C GLN A 127 12.17 -0.71 11.28
N LEU A 128 12.62 0.05 12.28
CA LEU A 128 13.90 0.75 12.19
C LEU A 128 15.07 -0.23 12.18
N GLY A 129 16.01 -0.03 11.26
CA GLY A 129 17.21 -0.87 11.12
C GLY A 129 16.99 -2.18 10.36
N TYR A 130 15.79 -2.44 9.84
CA TYR A 130 15.49 -3.59 8.98
C TYR A 130 15.30 -3.17 7.52
N PRO A 131 15.67 -4.03 6.54
CA PRO A 131 15.45 -3.75 5.13
C PRO A 131 13.97 -3.55 4.80
N ASN A 132 13.68 -2.60 3.93
CA ASN A 132 12.35 -2.28 3.42
C ASN A 132 12.50 -1.59 2.05
N THR A 133 11.39 -1.29 1.39
CA THR A 133 11.37 -0.61 0.10
C THR A 133 10.46 0.61 0.21
N LEU A 134 10.98 1.78 -0.12
CA LEU A 134 10.18 2.97 -0.35
C LEU A 134 9.61 2.92 -1.77
N VAL A 135 8.33 3.25 -1.90
CA VAL A 135 7.62 3.34 -3.16
C VAL A 135 7.22 4.79 -3.37
N CYS A 136 7.69 5.38 -4.46
CA CYS A 136 7.19 6.66 -4.96
C CYS A 136 6.16 6.39 -6.05
N MET A 137 4.90 6.61 -5.74
CA MET A 137 3.78 6.52 -6.67
C MET A 137 3.54 7.90 -7.28
N VAL A 138 3.55 7.98 -8.60
CA VAL A 138 3.39 9.24 -9.34
C VAL A 138 2.19 9.14 -10.26
N GLY A 139 1.14 9.90 -9.96
CA GLY A 139 -0.08 9.99 -10.75
C GLY A 139 -0.19 11.32 -11.51
N ASN A 140 -1.29 11.46 -12.27
CA ASN A 140 -1.59 12.64 -13.09
C ASN A 140 -0.45 13.00 -14.08
N VAL A 141 0.21 11.98 -14.61
CA VAL A 141 1.30 12.15 -15.57
C VAL A 141 0.70 12.25 -16.96
N PHE A 142 0.80 13.44 -17.57
CA PHE A 142 0.51 13.64 -18.98
C PHE A 142 1.26 14.89 -19.48
N PRO A 143 1.99 14.81 -20.60
CA PRO A 143 2.38 13.59 -21.31
C PRO A 143 3.32 12.68 -20.47
N PRO A 144 3.52 11.39 -20.84
CA PRO A 144 4.42 10.45 -20.15
C PRO A 144 5.90 10.76 -20.46
N ALA A 145 6.37 11.90 -19.95
CA ALA A 145 7.75 12.40 -20.12
C ALA A 145 8.24 13.05 -18.83
N ILE A 146 8.54 12.21 -17.84
CA ILE A 146 9.07 12.60 -16.54
C ILE A 146 10.32 11.80 -16.16
N THR A 147 11.15 12.39 -15.30
CA THR A 147 12.25 11.71 -14.62
C THR A 147 11.98 11.67 -13.12
N ILE A 148 12.23 10.52 -12.49
CA ILE A 148 12.17 10.36 -11.03
C ILE A 148 13.59 10.22 -10.50
N SER A 149 13.92 10.98 -9.45
CA SER A 149 15.18 10.83 -8.71
C SER A 149 14.93 10.76 -7.21
N TRP A 150 15.82 10.09 -6.49
CA TRP A 150 15.75 9.93 -5.05
C TRP A 150 16.87 10.67 -4.34
N GLN A 151 16.57 11.20 -3.16
CA GLN A 151 17.58 11.72 -2.24
C GLN A 151 17.33 11.22 -0.82
N ARG A 152 18.41 11.07 -0.05
CA ARG A 152 18.38 10.95 1.41
C ARG A 152 19.18 12.09 2.01
N ASP A 153 18.57 12.86 2.90
CA ASP A 153 19.18 14.02 3.55
C ASP A 153 19.78 15.01 2.53
N SER A 154 19.04 15.24 1.44
CA SER A 154 19.44 16.07 0.29
C SER A 154 20.63 15.55 -0.53
N ILE A 155 21.11 14.33 -0.27
CA ILE A 155 22.16 13.66 -1.04
C ILE A 155 21.51 12.72 -2.07
N PRO A 156 21.83 12.85 -3.38
CA PRO A 156 21.31 11.96 -4.41
C PRO A 156 21.64 10.49 -4.15
N ILE A 157 20.66 9.62 -4.39
CA ILE A 157 20.83 8.17 -4.40
C ILE A 157 20.78 7.67 -5.84
N THR A 158 21.68 6.75 -6.19
CA THR A 158 21.76 6.15 -7.52
C THR A 158 21.73 4.63 -7.51
N GLU A 159 21.74 4.00 -6.34
CA GLU A 159 21.78 2.54 -6.17
C GLU A 159 20.48 2.05 -5.52
N GLY A 160 20.10 0.80 -5.80
CA GLY A 160 18.88 0.18 -5.25
C GLY A 160 17.59 0.81 -5.76
N ILE A 161 17.64 1.51 -6.90
CA ILE A 161 16.48 2.17 -7.52
C ILE A 161 15.99 1.34 -8.70
N THR A 162 14.69 1.07 -8.70
CA THR A 162 13.99 0.46 -9.84
C THR A 162 12.85 1.38 -10.27
N HIS A 163 12.80 1.73 -11.55
CA HIS A 163 11.68 2.46 -12.14
C HIS A 163 10.85 1.49 -12.97
N LEU A 164 9.53 1.53 -12.82
CA LEU A 164 8.63 0.83 -13.72
C LEU A 164 8.40 1.64 -14.99
N THR A 165 7.60 1.11 -15.91
CA THR A 165 7.18 1.86 -17.09
C THR A 165 5.84 2.56 -16.83
N TYR A 166 5.39 3.38 -17.79
CA TYR A 166 4.12 4.11 -17.66
C TYR A 166 2.93 3.15 -17.74
N THR A 167 2.12 3.13 -16.69
CA THR A 167 0.85 2.41 -16.64
C THR A 167 -0.26 3.35 -17.10
N PRO A 168 -1.05 2.99 -18.14
CA PRO A 168 -2.21 3.77 -18.53
C PRO A 168 -3.27 3.68 -17.43
N VAL A 169 -3.88 4.80 -17.12
CA VAL A 169 -5.04 4.89 -16.24
C VAL A 169 -6.21 5.49 -17.01
N ASP A 170 -7.39 5.53 -16.39
CA ASP A 170 -8.56 6.20 -16.96
C ASP A 170 -8.26 7.66 -17.36
N ASP A 171 -9.10 8.21 -18.24
CA ASP A 171 -8.97 9.59 -18.74
C ASP A 171 -7.67 9.90 -19.50
N LEU A 172 -7.05 8.90 -20.13
CA LEU A 172 -5.81 9.02 -20.93
C LEU A 172 -4.58 9.46 -20.12
N GLY A 173 -4.66 9.40 -18.79
CA GLY A 173 -3.53 9.69 -17.91
C GLY A 173 -2.56 8.52 -17.80
N PHE A 174 -1.40 8.80 -17.23
CA PHE A 174 -0.43 7.77 -16.87
C PHE A 174 -0.09 7.83 -15.38
N MET A 175 0.32 6.68 -14.87
CA MET A 175 0.91 6.50 -13.56
C MET A 175 2.26 5.82 -13.69
N LEU A 176 3.15 6.09 -12.75
CA LEU A 176 4.49 5.53 -12.70
C LEU A 176 4.86 5.21 -11.25
N PHE A 177 5.61 4.14 -11.03
CA PHE A 177 6.16 3.81 -9.73
C PHE A 177 7.68 3.75 -9.79
N SER A 178 8.32 4.25 -8.73
CA SER A 178 9.74 4.06 -8.48
C SER A 178 9.94 3.45 -7.10
N TYR A 179 10.84 2.48 -7.01
CA TYR A 179 11.15 1.73 -5.81
C TYR A 179 12.57 2.03 -5.39
N LEU A 180 12.79 2.22 -4.09
CA LEU A 180 14.09 2.43 -3.50
C LEU A 180 14.29 1.48 -2.32
N GLU A 181 15.27 0.59 -2.43
CA GLU A 181 15.68 -0.29 -1.34
C GLU A 181 16.37 0.50 -0.22
N VAL A 182 15.90 0.35 1.02
CA VAL A 182 16.36 1.12 2.17
C VAL A 182 16.42 0.29 3.45
N THR A 183 17.20 0.77 4.42
CA THR A 183 17.16 0.31 5.80
C THR A 183 16.90 1.54 6.69
N PRO A 184 15.62 1.91 6.94
CA PRO A 184 15.28 3.19 7.55
C PRO A 184 15.82 3.32 8.98
N ARG A 185 16.37 4.49 9.30
CA ARG A 185 16.83 4.86 10.64
C ARG A 185 16.07 6.08 11.14
N SER A 186 16.01 6.21 12.46
CA SER A 186 15.39 7.40 13.07
C SER A 186 16.13 8.66 12.62
N GLY A 187 15.39 9.65 12.10
CA GLY A 187 15.93 10.91 11.61
C GLY A 187 16.25 10.95 10.12
N ASP A 188 16.20 9.83 9.40
CA ASP A 188 16.38 9.82 7.95
C ASP A 188 15.27 10.64 7.26
N ILE A 189 15.63 11.44 6.27
CA ILE A 189 14.68 12.15 5.41
C ILE A 189 14.89 11.70 3.97
N TYR A 190 13.89 11.02 3.41
CA TYR A 190 13.90 10.63 2.00
C TYR A 190 13.05 11.59 1.18
N SER A 191 13.43 11.79 -0.07
CA SER A 191 12.61 12.53 -1.02
C SER A 191 12.63 11.89 -2.40
N CYS A 192 11.47 11.94 -3.05
CA CYS A 192 11.26 11.57 -4.44
C CYS A 192 11.00 12.86 -5.22
N ILE A 193 11.85 13.14 -6.19
CA ILE A 193 11.80 14.34 -7.02
C ILE A 193 11.36 13.89 -8.41
N VAL A 194 10.19 14.39 -8.83
CA VAL A 194 9.62 14.11 -10.15
C VAL A 194 9.76 15.37 -10.99
N THR A 195 10.53 15.29 -12.07
CA THR A 195 10.80 16.41 -12.97
C THR A 195 10.14 16.15 -14.31
N ARG A 196 9.40 17.13 -14.82
CA ARG A 196 8.85 17.11 -16.17
C ARG A 196 9.91 17.60 -17.16
N GLU A 197 10.15 16.81 -18.21
CA GLU A 197 11.25 17.09 -19.16
C GLU A 197 11.05 18.37 -19.97
N ARG A 198 9.80 18.68 -20.35
CA ARG A 198 9.50 19.81 -21.26
C ARG A 198 9.85 21.18 -20.66
N ASP A 199 9.50 21.40 -19.40
CA ASP A 199 9.57 22.71 -18.74
C ASP A 199 10.49 22.71 -17.51
N ASN A 200 11.09 21.56 -17.20
CA ASN A 200 11.95 21.35 -16.04
C ASN A 200 11.26 21.71 -14.71
N THR A 201 9.93 21.58 -14.65
CA THR A 201 9.17 21.75 -13.42
C THR A 201 9.26 20.48 -12.58
N SER A 202 9.54 20.65 -11.28
CA SER A 202 9.69 19.53 -10.37
C SER A 202 8.69 19.59 -9.23
N VAL A 203 8.14 18.42 -8.87
CA VAL A 203 7.41 18.21 -7.62
C VAL A 203 8.26 17.32 -6.71
N VAL A 204 8.20 17.58 -5.40
CA VAL A 204 8.99 16.84 -4.41
C VAL A 204 8.04 16.27 -3.37
N ALA A 205 8.07 14.96 -3.21
CA ALA A 205 7.46 14.27 -2.09
C ALA A 205 8.53 13.94 -1.05
N TYR A 206 8.18 14.03 0.23
CA TYR A 206 9.08 13.73 1.34
C TYR A 206 8.52 12.58 2.15
N TRP A 207 9.42 11.74 2.66
CA TRP A 207 9.09 10.69 3.60
C TRP A 207 10.05 10.70 4.77
N VAL A 208 9.48 10.57 5.97
CA VAL A 208 10.23 10.43 7.22
C VAL A 208 9.67 9.25 8.01
N PRO A 209 10.51 8.49 8.74
CA PRO A 209 10.04 7.41 9.58
C PRO A 209 9.09 7.92 10.68
N GLN A 210 7.85 7.43 10.69
CA GLN A 210 6.85 7.73 11.72
C GLN A 210 6.23 6.46 12.25
N ASN A 211 5.99 6.42 13.57
CA ASN A 211 5.33 5.32 14.26
C ASN A 211 5.93 3.93 13.93
N PRO A 212 7.26 3.72 14.14
CA PRO A 212 7.88 2.43 13.88
C PRO A 212 7.31 1.35 14.81
N ILE A 213 7.15 0.14 14.28
CA ILE A 213 6.85 -1.04 15.07
C ILE A 213 8.00 -1.23 16.06
N PRO A 214 7.73 -1.37 17.38
CA PRO A 214 8.74 -1.68 18.36
C PRO A 214 9.47 -2.96 17.98
N SER A 215 10.80 -2.99 18.14
CA SER A 215 11.55 -4.22 17.92
C SER A 215 11.09 -5.31 18.90
N ASP A 216 11.09 -6.57 18.46
CA ASP A 216 10.74 -7.71 19.30
C ASP A 216 11.58 -7.76 20.58
N VAL A 217 12.87 -7.37 20.47
CA VAL A 217 13.78 -7.27 21.61
C VAL A 217 13.29 -6.23 22.63
N LEU A 218 12.86 -5.05 22.18
CA LEU A 218 12.34 -4.01 23.05
C LEU A 218 11.02 -4.46 23.70
N ALA A 219 10.12 -5.06 22.93
CA ALA A 219 8.85 -5.59 23.44
C ALA A 219 9.08 -6.65 24.53
N MET A 220 9.98 -7.60 24.28
CA MET A 220 10.35 -8.65 25.24
C MET A 220 11.04 -8.08 26.48
N ALA A 221 11.93 -7.10 26.33
CA ALA A 221 12.59 -6.43 27.44
C ALA A 221 11.60 -5.69 28.34
N VAL A 222 10.65 -4.95 27.75
CA VAL A 222 9.60 -4.24 28.49
C VAL A 222 8.68 -5.23 29.21
N CYS A 223 8.25 -6.28 28.53
CA CYS A 223 7.42 -7.33 29.14
C CYS A 223 8.15 -8.02 30.31
N GLY A 224 9.44 -8.35 30.14
CA GLY A 224 10.29 -8.90 31.18
C GLY A 224 10.45 -7.96 32.39
N ALA A 225 10.65 -6.67 32.15
CA ALA A 225 10.78 -5.68 33.22
C ALA A 225 9.47 -5.52 34.02
N VAL A 226 8.33 -5.45 33.34
CA VAL A 226 7.01 -5.33 33.96
C VAL A 226 6.67 -6.58 34.78
N THR A 227 6.95 -7.77 34.25
CA THR A 227 6.70 -9.04 34.96
C THR A 227 7.59 -9.17 36.20
N ALA A 228 8.88 -8.85 36.11
CA ALA A 228 9.80 -8.86 37.25
C ALA A 228 9.36 -7.88 38.35
N LEU A 229 8.94 -6.67 37.97
CA LEU A 229 8.41 -5.68 38.91
C LEU A 229 7.12 -6.15 39.57
N GLY A 230 6.21 -6.77 38.81
CA GLY A 230 4.98 -7.37 39.32
C GLY A 230 5.24 -8.46 40.36
N ILE A 231 6.22 -9.33 40.13
CA ILE A 231 6.63 -10.38 41.08
C ILE A 231 7.20 -9.76 42.36
N LEU A 232 8.07 -8.77 42.25
CA LEU A 232 8.65 -8.05 43.40
C LEU A 232 7.58 -7.40 44.27
N LEU A 233 6.62 -6.70 43.65
CA LEU A 233 5.51 -6.06 44.36
C LEU A 233 4.58 -7.09 45.03
N ALA A 234 4.31 -8.23 44.38
CA ALA A 234 3.51 -9.30 44.95
C ALA A 234 4.19 -9.92 46.19
N LEU A 235 5.50 -10.16 46.14
CA LEU A 235 6.27 -10.68 47.28
C LEU A 235 6.31 -9.69 48.45
N LEU A 236 6.51 -8.41 48.18
CA LEU A 236 6.47 -7.35 49.19
C LEU A 236 5.08 -7.25 49.84
N GLY A 237 4.02 -7.28 49.03
CA GLY A 237 2.63 -7.30 49.50
C GLY A 237 2.34 -8.50 50.41
N LEU A 238 2.78 -9.70 50.01
CA LEU A 238 2.66 -10.90 50.83
C LEU A 238 3.43 -10.77 52.15
N GLY A 239 4.65 -10.27 52.12
CA GLY A 239 5.47 -10.04 53.32
C GLY A 239 4.79 -9.07 54.30
N LEU A 240 4.24 -7.96 53.80
CA LEU A 240 3.50 -6.99 54.61
C LEU A 240 2.25 -7.61 55.24
N LEU A 241 1.46 -8.38 54.47
CA LEU A 241 0.28 -9.09 54.97
C LEU A 241 0.61 -10.09 56.08
N LEU A 242 1.68 -10.87 55.90
CA LEU A 242 2.16 -11.81 56.92
C LEU A 242 2.64 -11.07 58.18
N SER A 243 3.33 -9.94 58.03
CA SER A 243 3.77 -9.11 59.16
C SER A 243 2.60 -8.51 59.94
N ALA A 244 1.52 -8.10 59.25
CA ALA A 244 0.32 -7.55 59.85
C ALA A 244 -0.47 -8.65 60.59
N ARG A 245 -0.61 -9.85 60.00
CA ARG A 245 -1.24 -11.00 60.67
C ARG A 245 -0.48 -11.43 61.93
N ARG A 246 0.86 -11.47 61.89
CA ARG A 246 1.67 -11.76 63.09
C ARG A 246 1.46 -10.71 64.18
N ARG A 247 1.46 -9.42 63.84
CA ARG A 247 1.19 -8.33 64.81
C ARG A 247 -0.22 -8.41 65.42
N SER A 248 -1.23 -8.78 64.62
CA SER A 248 -2.59 -9.02 65.11
C SER A 248 -2.69 -10.20 66.10
N ASN A 249 -1.98 -11.30 65.83
CA ASN A 249 -1.99 -12.47 66.72
C ASN A 249 -1.28 -12.19 68.06
N TRP A 250 -0.21 -11.39 68.08
CA TRP A 250 0.42 -10.95 69.32
C TRP A 250 -0.45 -9.98 70.14
N GLY A 251 -1.23 -9.11 69.48
CA GLY A 251 -2.18 -8.21 70.17
C GLY A 251 -3.33 -8.93 70.90
N LYS A 252 -3.62 -10.20 70.56
CA LYS A 252 -4.63 -11.02 71.25
C LYS A 252 -4.09 -11.76 72.49
N TRP A 253 -2.78 -11.93 72.64
CA TRP A 253 -2.19 -12.59 73.83
C TRP A 253 -1.95 -11.63 75.01
N GLY A 254 -1.98 -10.31 74.79
CA GLY A 254 -1.78 -9.29 75.84
C GLY A 254 -3.02 -8.88 76.64
N ARG A 255 -4.21 -9.46 76.40
CA ARG A 255 -5.48 -9.06 77.05
C ARG A 255 -6.29 -10.24 77.63
N GLY A 256 -5.60 -11.22 78.23
CA GLY A 256 -6.23 -12.44 78.76
C GLY A 256 -5.91 -12.78 80.22
N GLY A 257 -5.62 -11.79 81.08
CA GLY A 257 -5.22 -12.04 82.47
C GLY A 257 -5.86 -11.08 83.48
N HIS A 258 -7.15 -11.24 83.77
CA HIS A 258 -7.74 -10.71 85.00
C HIS A 258 -8.53 -11.83 85.70
N PRO A 259 -8.16 -12.23 86.93
CA PRO A 259 -8.87 -13.27 87.65
C PRO A 259 -10.19 -12.72 88.23
N PRO A 260 -11.22 -13.57 88.41
CA PRO A 260 -12.49 -13.13 88.96
C PRO A 260 -12.38 -12.83 90.46
N ARG A 261 -13.04 -11.76 90.90
CA ARG A 261 -13.26 -11.47 92.33
C ARG A 261 -14.37 -12.36 92.89
N PRO A 262 -14.24 -12.87 94.12
CA PRO A 262 -15.28 -13.68 94.76
C PRO A 262 -16.32 -12.79 95.45
N HIS A 263 -17.59 -13.13 95.30
CA HIS A 263 -18.66 -12.93 96.27
C HIS A 263 -19.67 -14.06 96.13
#